data_AF-A0A0J5QEY1-F1
#
_entry.id   AF-A0A0J5QEY1-F1
#
_cell.length_a   1.000
_cell.length_b   1.000
_cell.length_c   1.000
_cell.angle_alpha   90.00
_cell.angle_beta   90.00
_cell.angle_gamma   90.00
#
_symmetry.space_group_name_H-M   'P 1'
#
loop_
_entity.id
_entity.type
_entity.pdbx_description
1 polymer ?
#
loop_
_entity_poly.entity_id
_entity_poly.type
_entity_poly.pdbx_seq_one_letter_code
_entity_poly.pdbx_strand_id
1 'polypeptide(L)'
;MHDLDALRALIRSDSETRGQTISKLGYFCAPFRPATGPYQDKVIKVYRGLRDAAALDRLAVCHDDYVAALLRTGVPMPQTEFTLLDIDGARIPVIVQEALPADSMMRPQMQRADLPQTLAMMQAAGEVIASFWNNADQIGTRIGFHPSIRNFAIVDGSAVFFDTFPPLIHYSRAEMGRMLLQFSDKRLMRLIGPLMQTRVTGIQDEWYSAPETLVGLVGSACRLRPDDAQAYLDWGRGFARDEMPRWADAALRGMAEPPRLPGYWTGFRKLLGLQGEPNV
;
A
#
# COMPACT_ATOMS: atom_id res chain seq x y z
N MET A 1 0.83 -6.91 23.47
CA MET A 1 -0.58 -6.53 23.67
C MET A 1 -0.62 -5.08 24.12
N HIS A 2 -1.12 -4.21 23.24
CA HIS A 2 -1.16 -2.76 23.44
C HIS A 2 -2.14 -2.33 24.55
N ASP A 3 -1.83 -1.24 25.24
CA ASP A 3 -2.77 -0.59 26.16
C ASP A 3 -3.88 0.08 25.34
N LEU A 4 -4.99 -0.65 25.18
CA LEU A 4 -6.13 -0.22 24.35
C LEU A 4 -6.78 1.06 24.88
N ASP A 5 -6.73 1.32 26.19
CA ASP A 5 -7.30 2.54 26.76
C ASP A 5 -6.42 3.75 26.44
N ALA A 6 -5.11 3.59 26.53
CA ALA A 6 -4.17 4.61 26.04
C ALA A 6 -4.32 4.87 24.54
N LEU A 7 -4.57 3.83 23.72
CA LEU A 7 -4.80 3.98 22.29
C LEU A 7 -6.11 4.72 21.98
N ARG A 8 -7.19 4.39 22.71
CA ARG A 8 -8.48 5.11 22.61
C ARG A 8 -8.32 6.58 22.98
N ALA A 9 -7.62 6.87 24.08
CA ALA A 9 -7.36 8.24 24.52
C ALA A 9 -6.55 9.03 23.47
N LEU A 10 -5.51 8.42 22.90
CA LEU A 10 -4.73 8.99 21.81
C LEU A 10 -5.58 9.30 20.58
N ILE A 11 -6.46 8.37 20.16
CA ILE A 11 -7.32 8.60 18.98
C ILE A 11 -8.39 9.65 19.26
N ARG A 12 -8.87 9.80 20.50
CA ARG A 12 -9.80 10.86 20.89
C ARG A 12 -9.14 12.24 20.97
N SER A 13 -7.85 12.29 21.29
CA SER A 13 -7.11 13.56 21.40
C SER A 13 -7.17 14.35 20.09
N ASP A 14 -7.05 15.68 20.16
CA ASP A 14 -7.11 16.55 18.99
C ASP A 14 -5.98 16.27 17.99
N SER A 15 -6.16 16.71 16.74
CA SER A 15 -5.17 16.47 15.67
C SER A 15 -3.77 17.01 15.99
N GLU A 16 -3.65 18.06 16.81
CA GLU A 16 -2.37 18.60 17.25
C GLU A 16 -1.68 17.69 18.29
N THR A 17 -2.46 16.98 19.11
CA THR A 17 -1.95 16.05 20.13
C THR A 17 -1.66 14.66 19.57
N ARG A 18 -2.29 14.28 18.46
CA ARG A 18 -1.97 13.04 17.71
C ARG A 18 -0.58 13.06 17.08
N GLY A 19 0.05 14.23 16.94
CA GLY A 19 1.39 14.37 16.36
C GLY A 19 1.38 14.53 14.84
N GLN A 20 2.49 14.16 14.19
CA GLN A 20 2.70 14.48 12.78
C GLN A 20 1.88 13.56 11.86
N THR A 21 1.07 14.15 10.99
CA THR A 21 0.47 13.43 9.85
C THR A 21 1.59 13.03 8.89
N ILE A 22 1.79 11.72 8.69
CA ILE A 22 2.90 11.16 7.91
C ILE A 22 2.56 11.14 6.41
N SER A 23 1.27 11.07 6.07
CA SER A 23 0.81 11.13 4.67
C SER A 23 -0.61 11.66 4.57
N LYS A 24 -0.84 12.65 3.69
CA LYS A 24 -2.18 13.15 3.33
C LYS A 24 -2.77 12.43 2.10
N LEU A 25 -2.06 11.44 1.56
CA LEU A 25 -2.33 10.79 0.27
C LEU A 25 -2.85 9.36 0.40
N GLY A 26 -3.06 8.86 1.61
CA GLY A 26 -3.71 7.58 1.81
C GLY A 26 -5.12 7.63 1.22
N TYR A 27 -5.51 6.59 0.48
CA TYR A 27 -6.85 6.48 -0.12
C TYR A 27 -7.97 6.32 0.93
N PHE A 28 -7.60 5.92 2.15
CA PHE A 28 -8.51 5.45 3.20
C PHE A 28 -8.29 6.09 4.58
N CYS A 29 -7.10 6.64 4.85
CA CYS A 29 -6.80 7.37 6.07
C CYS A 29 -5.49 8.17 5.94
N ALA A 30 -5.27 9.11 6.85
CA ALA A 30 -4.01 9.80 7.04
C ALA A 30 -3.26 9.18 8.24
N PRO A 31 -2.15 8.44 8.05
CA PRO A 31 -1.36 7.91 9.16
C PRO A 31 -0.77 9.04 9.99
N PHE A 32 -0.64 8.82 11.29
CA PHE A 32 0.04 9.74 12.19
C PHE A 32 1.03 9.03 13.12
N ARG A 33 2.06 9.76 13.54
CA ARG A 33 3.01 9.32 14.57
C ARG A 33 2.82 10.14 15.84
N PRO A 34 2.47 9.51 16.97
CA PRO A 34 2.40 10.18 18.26
C PRO A 34 3.74 10.82 18.63
N ALA A 35 3.70 12.05 19.17
CA ALA A 35 4.92 12.76 19.56
C ALA A 35 5.50 12.24 20.89
N THR A 36 4.66 11.69 21.77
CA THR A 36 5.03 11.24 23.12
C THR A 36 4.18 10.05 23.54
N GLY A 37 4.55 9.43 24.66
CA GLY A 37 3.77 8.37 25.29
C GLY A 37 4.08 6.97 24.73
N PRO A 38 3.27 5.96 25.09
CA PRO A 38 3.58 4.55 24.83
C PRO A 38 3.55 4.17 23.34
N TYR A 39 3.09 5.05 22.46
CA TYR A 39 2.99 4.83 21.01
C TYR A 39 3.92 5.74 20.19
N GLN A 40 4.89 6.42 20.81
CA GLN A 40 5.80 7.35 20.12
C GLN A 40 6.73 6.69 19.08
N ASP A 41 6.95 5.39 19.22
CA ASP A 41 7.69 4.53 18.29
C ASP A 41 6.76 3.84 17.28
N LYS A 42 5.48 4.21 17.23
CA LYS A 42 4.47 3.62 16.34
C LYS A 42 3.92 4.62 15.32
N VAL A 43 3.40 4.07 14.24
CA VAL A 43 2.54 4.71 13.25
C VAL A 43 1.13 4.17 13.42
N ILE A 44 0.18 5.07 13.59
CA ILE A 44 -1.23 4.74 13.79
C ILE A 44 -2.01 5.09 12.52
N LYS A 45 -2.76 4.12 11.99
CA LYS A 45 -3.67 4.29 10.85
C LYS A 45 -5.09 4.05 11.33
N VAL A 46 -5.90 5.11 11.38
CA VAL A 46 -7.29 5.03 11.86
C VAL A 46 -8.22 5.05 10.66
N TYR A 47 -8.97 3.98 10.47
CA TYR A 47 -9.91 3.84 9.37
C TYR A 47 -11.31 4.24 9.80
N ARG A 48 -12.19 4.42 8.82
CA ARG A 48 -13.60 4.70 9.11
C ARG A 48 -14.28 3.50 9.78
N GLY A 49 -15.00 3.75 10.88
CA GLY A 49 -15.88 2.75 11.49
C GLY A 49 -17.06 2.35 10.59
N LEU A 50 -17.49 1.10 10.70
CA LEU A 50 -18.65 0.56 9.99
C LEU A 50 -19.76 0.17 10.96
N ARG A 51 -21.01 0.19 10.48
CA ARG A 51 -22.17 -0.27 11.28
C ARG A 51 -22.27 -1.80 11.32
N ASP A 52 -21.74 -2.47 10.31
CA ASP A 52 -21.77 -3.93 10.21
C ASP A 52 -20.61 -4.50 11.03
N ALA A 53 -20.92 -4.99 12.24
CA ALA A 53 -19.94 -5.57 13.14
C ALA A 53 -19.30 -6.83 12.57
N ALA A 54 -20.08 -7.69 11.89
CA ALA A 54 -19.57 -8.92 11.29
C ALA A 54 -18.58 -8.63 10.15
N ALA A 55 -18.83 -7.58 9.36
CA ALA A 55 -17.87 -7.13 8.36
C ALA A 55 -16.54 -6.64 8.98
N LEU A 56 -16.60 -5.98 10.14
CA LEU A 56 -15.40 -5.55 10.88
C LEU A 56 -14.64 -6.74 11.47
N ASP A 57 -15.33 -7.71 12.07
CA ASP A 57 -14.71 -8.93 12.58
C ASP A 57 -14.02 -9.71 11.46
N ARG A 58 -14.69 -9.87 10.31
CA ARG A 58 -14.07 -10.48 9.13
C ARG A 58 -12.85 -9.69 8.66
N LEU A 59 -12.93 -8.36 8.65
CA LEU A 59 -11.81 -7.50 8.23
C LEU A 59 -10.57 -7.70 9.12
N ALA A 60 -10.76 -7.84 10.45
CA ALA A 60 -9.67 -8.10 11.38
C ALA A 60 -9.00 -9.46 11.07
N VAL A 61 -9.79 -10.53 10.94
CA VAL A 61 -9.28 -11.87 10.59
C VAL A 61 -8.53 -11.84 9.26
N CYS A 62 -9.12 -11.22 8.22
CA CYS A 62 -8.47 -11.14 6.91
C CYS A 62 -7.19 -10.30 6.93
N HIS A 63 -7.08 -9.31 7.83
CA HIS A 63 -5.84 -8.54 7.99
C HIS A 63 -4.75 -9.38 8.65
N ASP A 64 -5.06 -10.08 9.74
CA ASP A 64 -4.10 -10.97 10.41
C ASP A 64 -3.60 -12.07 9.45
N ASP A 65 -4.52 -12.69 8.71
CA ASP A 65 -4.19 -13.69 7.68
C ASP A 65 -3.33 -13.09 6.55
N TYR A 66 -3.58 -11.84 6.16
CA TYR A 66 -2.80 -11.17 5.12
C TYR A 66 -1.38 -10.87 5.58
N VAL A 67 -1.20 -10.35 6.81
CA VAL A 67 0.13 -10.12 7.40
C VAL A 67 0.89 -11.44 7.50
N ALA A 68 0.24 -12.49 7.98
CA ALA A 68 0.86 -13.82 8.06
C ALA A 68 1.27 -14.34 6.67
N ALA A 69 0.43 -14.14 5.65
CA ALA A 69 0.75 -14.54 4.28
C ALA A 69 1.90 -13.73 3.67
N LEU A 70 1.97 -12.41 3.91
CA LEU A 70 3.07 -11.55 3.47
C LEU A 70 4.41 -12.02 4.08
N LEU A 71 4.45 -12.23 5.40
CA LEU A 71 5.64 -12.73 6.08
C LEU A 71 6.05 -14.12 5.58
N ARG A 72 5.07 -15.03 5.42
CA ARG A 72 5.32 -16.39 4.93
C ARG A 72 5.88 -16.40 3.51
N THR A 73 5.52 -15.43 2.68
CA THR A 73 6.01 -15.27 1.30
C THR A 73 7.31 -14.45 1.21
N GLY A 74 7.91 -14.11 2.35
CA GLY A 74 9.22 -13.46 2.41
C GLY A 74 9.18 -11.95 2.28
N VAL A 75 8.03 -11.29 2.51
CA VAL A 75 7.92 -9.82 2.50
C VAL A 75 8.40 -9.26 3.84
N PRO A 76 9.51 -8.49 3.89
CA PRO A 76 9.97 -7.86 5.13
C PRO A 76 9.02 -6.73 5.54
N MET A 77 8.64 -6.68 6.81
CA MET A 77 7.66 -5.73 7.33
C MET A 77 7.97 -5.32 8.76
N PRO A 78 7.62 -4.08 9.17
CA PRO A 78 7.61 -3.71 10.58
C PRO A 78 6.54 -4.50 11.34
N GLN A 79 6.69 -4.63 12.66
CA GLN A 79 5.62 -5.20 13.49
C GLN A 79 4.32 -4.44 13.23
N THR A 80 3.26 -5.16 12.90
CA THR A 80 1.97 -4.57 12.47
C THR A 80 0.84 -5.33 13.14
N GLU A 81 0.02 -4.63 13.92
CA GLU A 81 -1.15 -5.16 14.59
C GLU A 81 -2.41 -4.44 14.07
N PHE A 82 -3.50 -5.18 13.92
CA PHE A 82 -4.82 -4.63 13.63
C PHE A 82 -5.72 -4.78 14.84
N THR A 83 -6.45 -3.72 15.18
CA THR A 83 -7.35 -3.71 16.34
C THR A 83 -8.64 -2.99 16.00
N LEU A 84 -9.74 -3.53 16.52
CA LEU A 84 -11.04 -2.89 16.49
C LEU A 84 -11.28 -2.20 17.84
N LEU A 85 -11.46 -0.87 17.81
CA LEU A 85 -11.70 -0.08 19.01
C LEU A 85 -13.13 0.47 19.03
N ASP A 86 -13.81 0.32 20.15
CA ASP A 86 -15.04 1.04 20.42
C ASP A 86 -14.71 2.47 20.87
N ILE A 87 -15.06 3.44 20.03
CA ILE A 87 -14.86 4.88 20.26
C ILE A 87 -16.18 5.58 19.95
N ASP A 88 -16.74 6.23 20.96
CA ASP A 88 -17.94 7.07 20.87
C ASP A 88 -19.14 6.37 20.21
N GLY A 89 -19.33 5.09 20.56
CA GLY A 89 -20.42 4.25 20.06
C GLY A 89 -20.20 3.69 18.65
N ALA A 90 -19.04 3.91 18.04
CA ALA A 90 -18.64 3.31 16.78
C ALA A 90 -17.46 2.36 16.96
N ARG A 91 -17.48 1.24 16.22
CA ARG A 91 -16.36 0.30 16.17
C ARG A 91 -15.43 0.69 15.02
N ILE A 92 -14.20 1.03 15.36
CA ILE A 92 -13.22 1.68 14.48
C ILE A 92 -12.05 0.73 14.24
N PRO A 93 -11.73 0.41 12.98
CA PRO A 93 -10.50 -0.31 12.66
C PRO A 93 -9.27 0.57 12.75
N VAL A 94 -8.24 0.06 13.40
CA VAL A 94 -6.98 0.75 13.65
C VAL A 94 -5.84 -0.21 13.35
N ILE A 95 -4.84 0.25 12.59
CA ILE A 95 -3.56 -0.44 12.49
C ILE A 95 -2.55 0.30 13.36
N VAL A 96 -1.85 -0.45 14.21
CA VAL A 96 -0.70 0.00 15.00
C VAL A 96 0.52 -0.67 14.42
N GLN A 97 1.44 0.12 13.88
CA GLN A 97 2.61 -0.38 13.17
C GLN A 97 3.88 0.21 13.78
N GLU A 98 4.95 -0.56 13.90
CA GLU A 98 6.27 -0.03 14.28
C GLU A 98 6.71 1.05 13.29
N ALA A 99 7.20 2.17 13.82
CA ALA A 99 7.60 3.30 13.02
C ALA A 99 8.95 3.07 12.36
N LEU A 100 8.99 3.22 11.04
CA LEU A 100 10.22 3.26 10.27
C LEU A 100 10.80 4.69 10.28
N PRO A 101 12.14 4.86 10.15
CA PRO A 101 12.75 6.18 10.03
C PRO A 101 12.15 6.98 8.86
N ALA A 102 11.82 8.26 9.05
CA ALA A 102 11.14 9.03 8.01
C ALA A 102 12.01 9.24 6.76
N ASP A 103 13.33 9.31 6.93
CA ASP A 103 14.32 9.39 5.87
C ASP A 103 14.53 8.06 5.14
N SER A 104 14.09 6.93 5.70
CA SER A 104 14.10 5.61 5.05
C SER A 104 13.08 5.48 3.92
N MET A 105 12.10 6.38 3.80
CA MET A 105 11.01 6.25 2.81
C MET A 105 11.55 6.26 1.37
N MET A 106 11.26 5.20 0.61
CA MET A 106 11.86 4.96 -0.71
C MET A 106 11.58 6.11 -1.68
N ARG A 107 10.31 6.51 -1.85
CA ARG A 107 9.97 7.57 -2.81
C ARG A 107 10.70 8.91 -2.52
N PRO A 108 10.67 9.48 -1.30
CA PRO A 108 11.46 10.67 -0.97
C PRO A 108 12.98 10.51 -1.16
N GLN A 109 13.53 9.32 -0.93
CA GLN A 109 14.93 9.06 -1.26
C GLN A 109 15.17 9.08 -2.77
N MET A 110 14.33 8.40 -3.55
CA MET A 110 14.45 8.38 -5.02
C MET A 110 14.37 9.79 -5.64
N GLN A 111 13.63 10.72 -5.05
CA GLN A 111 13.57 12.11 -5.52
C GLN A 111 14.91 12.85 -5.37
N ARG A 112 15.74 12.47 -4.40
CA ARG A 112 16.99 13.17 -4.04
C ARG A 112 18.25 12.44 -4.50
N ALA A 113 18.17 11.12 -4.62
CA ALA A 113 19.28 10.24 -4.96
C ALA A 113 19.69 10.35 -6.43
N ASP A 114 20.90 9.89 -6.76
CA ASP A 114 21.35 9.70 -8.13
C ASP A 114 20.76 8.43 -8.77
N LEU A 115 20.96 8.25 -10.08
CA LEU A 115 20.43 7.11 -10.81
C LEU A 115 20.96 5.74 -10.30
N PRO A 116 22.27 5.54 -10.07
CA PRO A 116 22.76 4.29 -9.48
C PRO A 116 22.07 3.94 -8.15
N GLN A 117 21.90 4.91 -7.27
CA GLN A 117 21.21 4.72 -6.00
C GLN A 117 19.73 4.38 -6.19
N THR A 118 19.01 5.06 -7.10
CA THR A 118 17.60 4.74 -7.35
C THR A 118 17.43 3.35 -7.95
N LEU A 119 18.35 2.89 -8.82
CA LEU A 119 18.35 1.53 -9.36
C LEU A 119 18.59 0.48 -8.27
N ALA A 120 19.47 0.76 -7.30
CA ALA A 120 19.65 -0.12 -6.13
C ALA A 120 18.37 -0.22 -5.28
N MET A 121 17.64 0.90 -5.10
CA MET A 121 16.35 0.86 -4.42
C MET A 121 15.31 0.06 -5.21
N MET A 122 15.30 0.19 -6.54
CA MET A 122 14.43 -0.60 -7.42
C MET A 122 14.74 -2.09 -7.30
N GLN A 123 16.03 -2.47 -7.27
CA GLN A 123 16.48 -3.84 -7.03
C GLN A 123 15.92 -4.39 -5.71
N ALA A 124 16.15 -3.69 -4.60
CA ALA A 124 15.67 -4.11 -3.29
C ALA A 124 14.14 -4.28 -3.25
N ALA A 125 13.38 -3.34 -3.83
CA ALA A 125 11.92 -3.45 -3.91
C ALA A 125 11.47 -4.60 -4.83
N GLY A 126 12.16 -4.80 -5.97
CA GLY A 126 11.91 -5.88 -6.90
C GLY A 126 12.10 -7.25 -6.26
N GLU A 127 13.16 -7.44 -5.47
CA GLU A 127 13.44 -8.70 -4.75
C GLU A 127 12.32 -9.07 -3.79
N VAL A 128 11.70 -8.08 -3.13
CA VAL A 128 10.51 -8.31 -2.28
C VAL A 128 9.31 -8.74 -3.12
N ILE A 129 9.09 -8.13 -4.29
CA ILE A 129 8.02 -8.51 -5.24
C ILE A 129 8.23 -9.93 -5.75
N ALA A 130 9.44 -10.24 -6.20
CA ALA A 130 9.80 -11.57 -6.70
C ALA A 130 9.62 -12.61 -5.59
N SER A 131 10.13 -12.34 -4.39
CA SER A 131 9.96 -13.22 -3.22
C SER A 131 8.48 -13.50 -2.94
N PHE A 132 7.64 -12.46 -2.90
CA PHE A 132 6.20 -12.62 -2.70
C PHE A 132 5.59 -13.56 -3.73
N TRP A 133 5.78 -13.28 -5.03
CA TRP A 133 5.11 -14.00 -6.10
C TRP A 133 5.65 -15.40 -6.32
N ASN A 134 6.97 -15.60 -6.21
CA ASN A 134 7.59 -16.92 -6.32
C ASN A 134 7.13 -17.86 -5.20
N ASN A 135 6.73 -17.31 -4.05
CA ASN A 135 6.19 -18.09 -2.93
C ASN A 135 4.65 -18.04 -2.83
N ALA A 136 3.95 -17.29 -3.67
CA ALA A 136 2.50 -17.06 -3.52
C ALA A 136 1.66 -18.35 -3.63
N ASP A 137 2.14 -19.35 -4.39
CA ASP A 137 1.46 -20.65 -4.55
C ASP A 137 1.30 -21.42 -3.23
N GLN A 138 2.08 -21.10 -2.19
CA GLN A 138 1.93 -21.69 -0.86
C GLN A 138 0.68 -21.19 -0.10
N ILE A 139 0.09 -20.11 -0.58
CA ILE A 139 -1.13 -19.53 -0.05
C ILE A 139 -2.30 -20.14 -0.82
N GLY A 140 -3.04 -21.05 -0.18
CA GLY A 140 -4.13 -21.82 -0.81
C GLY A 140 -5.40 -21.01 -1.15
N THR A 141 -5.30 -19.69 -1.25
CA THR A 141 -6.41 -18.79 -1.57
C THR A 141 -5.94 -17.66 -2.47
N ARG A 142 -6.89 -16.91 -3.02
CA ARG A 142 -6.58 -15.72 -3.80
C ARG A 142 -5.90 -14.69 -2.90
N ILE A 143 -4.68 -14.31 -3.26
CA ILE A 143 -3.90 -13.27 -2.60
C ILE A 143 -3.38 -12.25 -3.62
N GLY A 144 -3.31 -10.99 -3.24
CA GLY A 144 -2.70 -9.91 -4.02
C GLY A 144 -1.60 -9.19 -3.24
N PHE A 145 -0.89 -8.32 -3.93
CA PHE A 145 0.17 -7.48 -3.38
C PHE A 145 0.18 -6.13 -4.09
N HIS A 146 0.33 -5.03 -3.34
CA HIS A 146 0.36 -3.66 -3.89
C HIS A 146 1.71 -2.96 -3.61
N PRO A 147 2.78 -3.35 -4.32
CA PRO A 147 4.14 -2.87 -4.08
C PRO A 147 4.46 -1.59 -4.87
N SER A 148 3.93 -0.45 -4.42
CA SER A 148 4.30 0.86 -4.96
C SER A 148 5.58 1.39 -4.29
N ILE A 149 6.35 2.25 -4.97
CA ILE A 149 7.47 3.02 -4.38
C ILE A 149 7.07 3.85 -3.13
N ARG A 150 5.76 4.04 -2.91
CA ARG A 150 5.20 4.73 -1.74
C ARG A 150 5.00 3.82 -0.53
N ASN A 151 5.03 2.51 -0.74
CA ASN A 151 4.73 1.49 0.25
C ASN A 151 6.00 0.77 0.73
N PHE A 152 7.17 1.26 0.32
CA PHE A 152 8.48 0.76 0.71
C PHE A 152 9.31 1.82 1.44
N ALA A 153 10.04 1.34 2.43
CA ALA A 153 11.19 1.99 3.03
C ALA A 153 12.46 1.23 2.64
N ILE A 154 13.60 1.91 2.60
CA ILE A 154 14.92 1.32 2.40
C ILE A 154 15.67 1.43 3.73
N VAL A 155 15.87 0.28 4.39
CA VAL A 155 16.54 0.14 5.68
C VAL A 155 17.74 -0.77 5.47
N ASP A 156 18.94 -0.24 5.74
CA ASP A 156 20.20 -0.98 5.57
C ASP A 156 20.35 -1.67 4.19
N GLY A 157 19.93 -0.96 3.14
CA GLY A 157 19.97 -1.43 1.74
C GLY A 157 18.84 -2.39 1.35
N SER A 158 17.98 -2.80 2.30
CA SER A 158 16.86 -3.72 2.06
C SER A 158 15.53 -2.97 1.99
N ALA A 159 14.60 -3.45 1.15
CA ALA A 159 13.26 -2.89 1.09
C ALA A 159 12.34 -3.49 2.17
N VAL A 160 11.67 -2.63 2.91
CA VAL A 160 10.69 -2.99 3.95
C VAL A 160 9.31 -2.49 3.51
N PHE A 161 8.34 -3.38 3.39
CA PHE A 161 6.97 -3.08 3.01
C PHE A 161 6.14 -2.68 4.23
N PHE A 162 5.23 -1.72 4.10
CA PHE A 162 4.44 -1.25 5.24
C PHE A 162 2.95 -0.99 4.97
N ASP A 163 2.42 -1.34 3.79
CA ASP A 163 1.02 -1.07 3.42
C ASP A 163 0.13 -2.32 3.43
N THR A 164 -0.48 -2.63 4.57
CA THR A 164 -1.29 -3.84 4.75
C THR A 164 -2.78 -3.63 4.50
N PHE A 165 -3.21 -2.46 4.03
CA PHE A 165 -4.63 -2.14 3.86
C PHE A 165 -4.95 -1.65 2.44
N PRO A 166 -6.00 -2.19 1.78
CA PRO A 166 -6.87 -3.26 2.27
C PRO A 166 -6.14 -4.60 2.33
N PRO A 167 -6.57 -5.54 3.19
CA PRO A 167 -6.01 -6.89 3.18
C PRO A 167 -6.40 -7.61 1.89
N LEU A 168 -5.40 -7.93 1.06
CA LEU A 168 -5.60 -8.48 -0.29
C LEU A 168 -5.75 -10.01 -0.29
N ILE A 169 -6.46 -10.56 0.69
CA ILE A 169 -6.67 -12.00 0.87
C ILE A 169 -8.14 -12.29 1.22
N HIS A 170 -8.65 -13.48 0.90
CA HIS A 170 -10.01 -13.96 1.24
C HIS A 170 -11.20 -13.17 0.67
N TYR A 171 -10.95 -12.07 -0.05
CA TYR A 171 -11.97 -11.32 -0.76
C TYR A 171 -12.02 -11.70 -2.24
N SER A 172 -13.22 -11.99 -2.72
CA SER A 172 -13.50 -12.01 -4.14
C SER A 172 -13.25 -10.62 -4.75
N ARG A 173 -13.05 -10.60 -6.07
CA ARG A 173 -12.90 -9.36 -6.83
C ARG A 173 -14.04 -8.37 -6.55
N ALA A 174 -15.29 -8.82 -6.51
CA ALA A 174 -16.45 -7.96 -6.24
C ALA A 174 -16.47 -7.41 -4.80
N GLU A 175 -16.10 -8.22 -3.80
CA GLU A 175 -16.05 -7.80 -2.40
C GLU A 175 -14.96 -6.75 -2.16
N MET A 176 -13.77 -6.96 -2.72
CA MET A 176 -12.67 -6.00 -2.61
C MET A 176 -13.05 -4.65 -3.25
N GLY A 177 -13.72 -4.66 -4.40
CA GLY A 177 -14.26 -3.44 -5.01
C GLY A 177 -15.24 -2.68 -4.09
N ARG A 178 -16.08 -3.41 -3.33
CA ARG A 178 -16.96 -2.80 -2.32
C ARG A 178 -16.19 -2.25 -1.13
N MET A 179 -15.18 -2.97 -0.63
CA MET A 179 -14.34 -2.52 0.47
C MET A 179 -13.62 -1.20 0.14
N LEU A 180 -13.00 -1.13 -1.04
CA LEU A 180 -12.32 0.08 -1.51
C LEU A 180 -13.23 1.30 -1.52
N LEU A 181 -14.49 1.13 -1.97
CA LEU A 181 -15.48 2.19 -1.95
C LEU A 181 -15.90 2.55 -0.53
N GLN A 182 -16.19 1.56 0.31
CA GLN A 182 -16.71 1.74 1.66
C GLN A 182 -15.74 2.54 2.55
N PHE A 183 -14.44 2.26 2.43
CA PHE A 183 -13.37 2.91 3.17
C PHE A 183 -12.81 4.17 2.50
N SER A 184 -13.22 4.50 1.28
CA SER A 184 -12.77 5.73 0.62
C SER A 184 -13.12 6.95 1.47
N ASP A 185 -12.18 7.87 1.66
CA ASP A 185 -12.38 9.09 2.46
C ASP A 185 -13.43 10.03 1.85
N LYS A 186 -13.65 9.99 0.53
CA LYS A 186 -14.54 10.92 -0.17
C LYS A 186 -16.00 10.48 -0.14
N ARG A 187 -16.88 11.28 0.50
CA ARG A 187 -18.34 11.06 0.52
C ARG A 187 -18.92 10.81 -0.88
N LEU A 188 -18.46 11.59 -1.86
CA LEU A 188 -18.90 11.45 -3.25
C LEU A 188 -18.62 10.06 -3.80
N MET A 189 -17.41 9.53 -3.61
CA MET A 189 -17.00 8.20 -4.05
C MET A 189 -17.90 7.09 -3.50
N ARG A 190 -18.39 7.26 -2.28
CA ARG A 190 -19.30 6.32 -1.65
C ARG A 190 -20.71 6.37 -2.22
N LEU A 191 -21.13 7.55 -2.68
CA LEU A 191 -22.45 7.78 -3.25
C LEU A 191 -22.53 7.37 -4.73
N ILE A 192 -21.52 7.73 -5.53
CA ILE A 192 -21.45 7.39 -6.96
C ILE A 192 -20.78 6.03 -7.22
N GLY A 193 -20.10 5.49 -6.21
CA GLY A 193 -19.32 4.25 -6.26
C GLY A 193 -20.08 3.04 -6.82
N PRO A 194 -21.34 2.78 -6.44
CA PRO A 194 -22.11 1.67 -7.00
C PRO A 194 -22.25 1.70 -8.52
N LEU A 195 -22.39 2.90 -9.12
CA LEU A 195 -22.46 3.06 -10.59
C LEU A 195 -21.09 2.94 -11.26
N MET A 196 -20.00 3.12 -10.50
CA MET A 196 -18.61 3.04 -10.96
C MET A 196 -17.90 1.76 -10.50
N GLN A 197 -18.63 0.83 -9.89
CA GLN A 197 -18.05 -0.33 -9.22
C GLN A 197 -17.20 -1.15 -10.19
N THR A 198 -17.66 -1.38 -11.42
CA THR A 198 -16.90 -2.12 -12.45
C THR A 198 -15.55 -1.48 -12.76
N ARG A 199 -15.47 -0.13 -12.79
CA ARG A 199 -14.22 0.60 -13.04
C ARG A 199 -13.29 0.57 -11.83
N VAL A 200 -13.84 0.74 -10.62
CA VAL A 200 -13.06 0.67 -9.37
C VAL A 200 -12.52 -0.73 -9.13
N THR A 201 -13.33 -1.74 -9.46
CA THR A 201 -12.96 -3.16 -9.38
C THR A 201 -11.83 -3.52 -10.35
N GLY A 202 -11.64 -2.78 -11.45
CA GLY A 202 -10.53 -2.98 -12.37
C GLY A 202 -9.16 -2.54 -11.83
N ILE A 203 -9.14 -1.57 -10.91
CA ILE A 203 -7.88 -1.00 -10.39
C ILE A 203 -7.10 -2.01 -9.56
N GLN A 204 -7.82 -2.82 -8.80
CA GLN A 204 -7.20 -3.86 -7.99
C GLN A 204 -6.66 -5.03 -8.82
N ASP A 205 -7.06 -5.18 -10.09
CA ASP A 205 -6.65 -6.35 -10.88
C ASP A 205 -5.13 -6.40 -11.04
N GLU A 206 -4.48 -5.23 -11.14
CA GLU A 206 -3.02 -5.09 -11.14
C GLU A 206 -2.38 -5.67 -9.86
N TRP A 207 -3.07 -5.59 -8.71
CA TRP A 207 -2.55 -6.07 -7.42
C TRP A 207 -2.62 -7.60 -7.31
N TYR A 208 -3.40 -8.27 -8.14
CA TYR A 208 -3.51 -9.73 -8.14
C TYR A 208 -2.75 -10.38 -9.31
N SER A 209 -1.85 -9.63 -9.95
CA SER A 209 -1.09 -10.08 -11.11
C SER A 209 0.40 -9.85 -10.90
N ALA A 210 1.17 -10.94 -10.81
CA ALA A 210 2.62 -10.90 -10.68
C ALA A 210 3.33 -9.94 -11.66
N PRO A 211 3.13 -10.04 -12.99
CA PRO A 211 3.77 -9.12 -13.92
C PRO A 211 3.31 -7.67 -13.74
N GLU A 212 2.03 -7.43 -13.46
CA GLU A 212 1.49 -6.07 -13.31
C GLU A 212 2.02 -5.36 -12.06
N THR A 213 2.29 -6.09 -10.97
CA THR A 213 2.91 -5.49 -9.78
C THR A 213 4.32 -4.98 -10.05
N LEU A 214 5.14 -5.72 -10.81
CA LEU A 214 6.48 -5.28 -11.24
C LEU A 214 6.39 -4.11 -12.22
N VAL A 215 5.49 -4.20 -13.21
CA VAL A 215 5.20 -3.11 -14.16
C VAL A 215 4.75 -1.85 -13.42
N GLY A 216 3.94 -2.00 -12.37
CA GLY A 216 3.47 -0.91 -11.51
C GLY A 216 4.59 -0.21 -10.74
N LEU A 217 5.58 -0.97 -10.23
CA LEU A 217 6.78 -0.44 -9.60
C LEU A 217 7.60 0.39 -10.60
N VAL A 218 7.94 -0.21 -11.75
CA VAL A 218 8.72 0.43 -12.83
C VAL A 218 8.00 1.68 -13.34
N GLY A 219 6.71 1.58 -13.64
CA GLY A 219 5.91 2.72 -14.06
C GLY A 219 5.87 3.84 -13.01
N SER A 220 5.90 3.50 -11.72
CA SER A 220 5.95 4.52 -10.66
C SER A 220 7.29 5.24 -10.63
N ALA A 221 8.40 4.54 -10.88
CA ALA A 221 9.72 5.15 -11.00
C ALA A 221 9.84 6.04 -12.25
N CYS A 222 9.39 5.56 -13.43
CA CYS A 222 9.39 6.35 -14.66
C CYS A 222 8.57 7.64 -14.53
N ARG A 223 7.43 7.60 -13.83
CA ARG A 223 6.62 8.80 -13.57
C ARG A 223 7.27 9.76 -12.57
N LEU A 224 8.05 9.23 -11.62
CA LEU A 224 8.75 10.05 -10.64
C LEU A 224 9.94 10.77 -11.29
N ARG A 225 10.64 10.08 -12.19
CA ARG A 225 11.89 10.52 -12.82
C ARG A 225 11.85 10.20 -14.31
N PRO A 226 11.17 11.03 -15.12
CA PRO A 226 10.96 10.76 -16.55
C PRO A 226 12.26 10.75 -17.35
N ASP A 227 13.25 11.54 -16.95
CA ASP A 227 14.56 11.61 -17.63
C ASP A 227 15.35 10.30 -17.51
N ASP A 228 15.09 9.53 -16.46
CA ASP A 228 15.72 8.22 -16.18
C ASP A 228 14.85 7.03 -16.65
N ALA A 229 13.73 7.28 -17.32
CA ALA A 229 12.72 6.24 -17.62
C ALA A 229 13.30 5.03 -18.37
N GLN A 230 14.22 5.26 -19.31
CA GLN A 230 14.84 4.17 -20.07
C GLN A 230 15.65 3.23 -19.18
N ALA A 231 16.39 3.78 -18.20
CA ALA A 231 17.17 2.97 -17.27
C ALA A 231 16.27 2.09 -16.38
N TYR A 232 15.12 2.61 -15.91
CA TYR A 232 14.16 1.79 -15.16
C TYR A 232 13.49 0.71 -16.01
N LEU A 233 13.22 0.99 -17.29
CA LEU A 233 12.71 -0.02 -18.21
C LEU A 233 13.75 -1.11 -18.49
N ASP A 234 15.01 -0.73 -18.69
CA ASP A 234 16.10 -1.68 -18.93
C ASP A 234 16.31 -2.57 -17.70
N TRP A 235 16.39 -1.96 -16.51
CA TRP A 235 16.45 -2.69 -15.25
C TRP A 235 15.25 -3.63 -15.09
N GLY A 236 14.02 -3.13 -15.23
CA GLY A 236 12.81 -3.94 -15.02
C GLY A 236 12.72 -5.13 -15.97
N ARG A 237 13.12 -4.94 -17.23
CA ARG A 237 13.16 -6.01 -18.24
C ARG A 237 14.27 -7.03 -17.95
N GLY A 238 15.41 -6.61 -17.42
CA GLY A 238 16.45 -7.53 -16.93
C GLY A 238 15.94 -8.33 -15.73
N PHE A 239 15.50 -7.63 -14.70
CA PHE A 239 14.97 -8.19 -13.46
C PHE A 239 13.85 -9.23 -13.72
N ALA A 240 12.90 -8.92 -14.60
CA ALA A 240 11.82 -9.84 -14.93
C ALA A 240 12.31 -11.17 -15.52
N ARG A 241 13.41 -11.17 -16.30
CA ARG A 241 13.99 -12.37 -16.88
C ARG A 241 14.73 -13.20 -15.83
N ASP A 242 15.44 -12.52 -14.95
CA ASP A 242 16.36 -13.17 -14.00
C ASP A 242 15.61 -13.67 -12.75
N GLU A 243 14.74 -12.83 -12.16
CA GLU A 243 14.11 -13.08 -10.86
C GLU A 243 12.64 -13.53 -10.94
N MET A 244 11.98 -13.27 -12.08
CA MET A 244 10.56 -13.59 -12.30
C MET A 244 10.31 -14.35 -13.62
N PRO A 245 11.10 -15.40 -13.96
CA PRO A 245 11.08 -16.03 -15.28
C PRO A 245 9.71 -16.58 -15.69
N ARG A 246 8.90 -17.04 -14.72
CA ARG A 246 7.52 -17.53 -14.96
C ARG A 246 6.60 -16.48 -15.59
N TRP A 247 6.84 -15.20 -15.32
CA TRP A 247 6.00 -14.09 -15.78
C TRP A 247 6.74 -13.11 -16.71
N ALA A 248 7.99 -13.43 -17.08
CA ALA A 248 8.87 -12.55 -17.84
C ALA A 248 8.21 -12.01 -19.11
N ASP A 249 7.63 -12.86 -19.95
CA ASP A 249 7.01 -12.45 -21.21
C ASP A 249 5.91 -11.40 -21.02
N ALA A 250 5.07 -11.57 -20.00
CA ALA A 250 4.00 -10.62 -19.70
C ALA A 250 4.57 -9.30 -19.15
N ALA A 251 5.53 -9.37 -18.24
CA ALA A 251 6.19 -8.20 -17.69
C ALA A 251 6.95 -7.41 -18.77
N LEU A 252 7.69 -8.09 -19.65
CA LEU A 252 8.41 -7.49 -20.78
C LEU A 252 7.47 -6.74 -21.73
N ARG A 253 6.29 -7.31 -22.03
CA ARG A 253 5.26 -6.60 -22.82
C ARG A 253 4.73 -5.36 -22.09
N GLY A 254 4.48 -5.48 -20.79
CA GLY A 254 4.04 -4.35 -19.95
C GLY A 254 5.08 -3.23 -19.81
N MET A 255 6.36 -3.53 -20.06
CA MET A 255 7.49 -2.60 -20.03
C MET A 255 8.07 -2.30 -21.43
N ALA A 256 7.29 -2.49 -22.50
CA ALA A 256 7.72 -2.12 -23.85
C ALA A 256 7.88 -0.59 -24.00
N GLU A 257 7.04 0.16 -23.29
CA GLU A 257 7.07 1.62 -23.16
C GLU A 257 6.91 2.00 -21.69
N PRO A 258 7.24 3.25 -21.28
CA PRO A 258 7.00 3.72 -19.92
C PRO A 258 5.53 3.50 -19.50
N PRO A 259 5.25 2.66 -18.47
CA PRO A 259 3.89 2.29 -18.13
C PRO A 259 3.07 3.51 -17.72
N ARG A 260 1.98 3.76 -18.44
CA ARG A 260 1.05 4.85 -18.18
C ARG A 260 -0.04 4.38 -17.21
N LEU A 261 -0.51 5.29 -16.37
CA LEU A 261 -1.74 5.04 -15.62
C LEU A 261 -2.90 4.91 -16.63
N PRO A 262 -3.87 4.00 -16.38
CA PRO A 262 -5.03 3.89 -17.25
C PRO A 262 -5.74 5.25 -17.44
N GLY A 263 -6.09 5.63 -18.66
CA GLY A 263 -6.59 6.99 -18.96
C GLY A 263 -7.86 7.39 -18.19
N TYR A 264 -8.73 6.43 -17.88
CA TYR A 264 -9.91 6.65 -17.03
C TYR A 264 -9.52 7.06 -15.60
N TRP A 265 -8.36 6.62 -15.12
CA TRP A 265 -7.84 6.91 -13.79
C TRP A 265 -7.23 8.31 -13.69
N THR A 266 -6.55 8.76 -14.74
CA THR A 266 -5.97 10.11 -14.82
C THR A 266 -7.08 11.17 -14.82
N GLY A 267 -8.16 10.94 -15.58
CA GLY A 267 -9.35 11.80 -15.58
C GLY A 267 -10.11 11.77 -14.26
N PHE A 268 -10.23 10.59 -13.65
CA PHE A 268 -10.91 10.42 -12.36
C PHE A 268 -10.14 11.05 -11.19
N ARG A 269 -8.81 10.91 -11.12
CA ARG A 269 -7.97 11.59 -10.13
C ARG A 269 -8.05 13.10 -10.27
N LYS A 270 -8.08 13.62 -11.50
CA LYS A 270 -8.24 15.05 -11.79
C LYS A 270 -9.60 15.57 -11.34
N LEU A 271 -10.69 14.87 -11.68
CA LEU A 271 -12.06 15.24 -11.29
C LEU A 271 -12.26 15.22 -9.77
N LEU A 272 -11.56 14.32 -9.07
CA LEU A 272 -11.68 14.17 -7.63
C LEU A 272 -10.74 15.09 -6.84
N GLY A 273 -9.86 15.89 -7.45
CA GLY A 273 -8.83 16.63 -6.72
C GLY A 273 -7.85 15.71 -5.98
N LEU A 274 -7.54 14.56 -6.58
CA LEU A 274 -6.52 13.59 -6.13
C LEU A 274 -5.21 13.77 -6.91
N GLN A 275 -5.07 14.87 -7.66
CA GLN A 275 -3.78 15.35 -8.15
C GLN A 275 -3.05 15.96 -6.94
N GLY A 276 -2.16 15.18 -6.33
CA GLY A 276 -1.18 15.73 -5.41
C GLY A 276 0.14 15.89 -6.15
N GLU A 277 0.70 17.11 -6.14
CA GLU A 277 2.16 17.21 -6.08
C GLU A 277 2.63 16.52 -4.79
N PRO A 278 3.66 15.65 -4.81
CA PRO A 278 3.97 14.91 -3.62
C PRO A 278 5.08 15.58 -2.80
N ASN A 279 4.74 15.77 -1.53
CA ASN A 279 5.57 16.06 -0.35
C ASN A 279 6.13 17.48 -0.25
N VAL A 280 5.33 18.33 0.41
CA VAL A 280 5.86 19.26 1.43
C VAL A 280 5.58 18.66 2.79
#